data_AF-A0A9N9HER6-F1
#
_entry.id   AF-A0A9N9HER6-F1
#
_cell.length_a   1.000
_cell.length_b   1.000
_cell.length_c   1.000
_cell.angle_alpha   90.00
_cell.angle_beta   90.00
_cell.angle_gamma   90.00
#
_symmetry.space_group_name_H-M   'P 1'
#
loop_
_entity.id
_entity.type
_entity.pdbx_description
1 polymer ?
#
loop_
_entity_poly.entity_id
_entity_poly.type
_entity_poly.pdbx_seq_one_letter_code
_entity_poly.pdbx_strand_id
1 'polypeptide(L)'
;LRKIIIKIRSSSQQHEKLSNTCKNNQINDLKPILDVSTRWKLTYNMIQRALILRNALEPIILSDCELKKDILTDEDWNNLK
;
A
#
# COMPACT_ATOMS: atom_id res chain seq x y z
N LEU A 1 -3.99 -5.73 4.22
CA LEU A 1 -2.82 -5.33 3.40
C LEU A 1 -2.80 -5.91 1.97
N ARG A 2 -2.74 -7.23 1.78
CA ARG A 2 -2.56 -7.85 0.45
C ARG A 2 -3.63 -7.43 -0.58
N LYS A 3 -4.90 -7.39 -0.18
CA LYS A 3 -6.02 -6.94 -1.03
C LYS A 3 -5.85 -5.50 -1.52
N ILE A 4 -5.48 -4.58 -0.62
CA ILE A 4 -5.18 -3.18 -0.95
C ILE A 4 -4.10 -3.11 -2.03
N ILE A 5 -2.99 -3.82 -1.82
CA ILE A 5 -1.86 -3.82 -2.75
C ILE A 5 -2.25 -4.41 -4.11
N ILE A 6 -3.01 -5.51 -4.14
CA ILE A 6 -3.52 -6.09 -5.39
C ILE A 6 -4.37 -5.07 -6.14
N LYS A 7 -5.30 -4.40 -5.46
CA LYS A 7 -6.21 -3.47 -6.10
C LYS A 7 -5.49 -2.23 -6.64
N ILE A 8 -4.58 -1.65 -5.86
CA ILE A 8 -3.74 -0.54 -6.32
C ILE A 8 -2.92 -0.96 -7.54
N ARG A 9 -2.35 -2.17 -7.53
CA ARG A 9 -1.57 -2.70 -8.67
C ARG A 9 -2.39 -3.04 -9.90
N SER A 10 -3.66 -3.39 -9.73
CA SER A 10 -4.56 -3.76 -10.82
C SER A 10 -5.02 -2.58 -11.67
N SER A 11 -4.94 -1.34 -11.15
CA SER A 11 -5.43 -0.14 -11.83
C SER A 11 -4.32 0.88 -12.07
N SER A 12 -4.11 1.23 -13.35
CA SER A 12 -3.17 2.29 -13.75
C SER A 12 -3.51 3.64 -13.13
N GLN A 13 -4.80 3.95 -13.01
CA GLN A 13 -5.29 5.17 -12.36
C GLN A 13 -4.92 5.21 -10.86
N GLN A 14 -5.01 4.07 -10.17
CA GLN A 14 -4.62 4.00 -8.75
C GLN A 14 -3.11 4.13 -8.57
N HIS A 15 -2.32 3.58 -9.50
CA HIS A 15 -0.87 3.79 -9.54
C HIS A 15 -0.48 5.26 -9.73
N GLU A 16 -1.15 5.96 -10.66
CA GLU A 16 -0.90 7.37 -10.89
C GLU A 16 -1.31 8.23 -9.68
N LYS A 17 -2.46 7.94 -9.08
CA LYS A 17 -2.88 8.57 -7.82
C LYS A 17 -1.84 8.36 -6.73
N LEU A 18 -1.35 7.13 -6.55
CA LEU A 18 -0.30 6.82 -5.58
C LEU A 18 0.98 7.61 -5.84
N SER A 19 1.45 7.65 -7.09
CA SER A 19 2.64 8.43 -7.46
C SER A 19 2.47 9.92 -7.14
N ASN A 20 1.31 10.49 -7.46
CA ASN A 20 1.00 11.88 -7.17
C ASN A 20 0.93 12.14 -5.66
N THR A 21 0.30 11.24 -4.89
CA THR A 21 0.26 11.35 -3.43
C THR A 21 1.64 11.20 -2.79
N CYS A 22 2.49 10.31 -3.31
CA CYS A 22 3.88 10.18 -2.87
C CYS A 22 4.66 11.49 -3.10
N LYS A 23 4.55 12.08 -4.30
CA LYS A 23 5.18 13.37 -4.63
C LYS A 23 4.72 14.49 -3.70
N ASN A 24 3.40 14.58 -3.46
CA ASN A 24 2.81 15.60 -2.58
C ASN A 24 3.28 15.47 -1.13
N ASN A 25 3.47 14.24 -0.65
CA ASN A 25 3.93 13.97 0.71
C ASN A 25 5.46 13.87 0.85
N GLN A 26 6.22 14.20 -0.21
CA GLN A 26 7.69 14.03 -0.26
C GLN A 26 8.18 12.61 0.07
N ILE A 27 7.33 11.61 -0.18
CA ILE A 27 7.65 10.19 0.01
C ILE A 27 8.26 9.68 -1.29
N ASN A 28 9.26 8.82 -1.16
CA ASN A 28 9.88 8.19 -2.31
C ASN A 28 8.83 7.43 -3.13
N ASP A 29 8.74 7.69 -4.43
CA ASP A 29 7.71 7.12 -5.32
C ASP A 29 7.99 5.65 -5.63
N LEU A 30 7.72 4.83 -4.62
CA LEU A 30 8.02 3.43 -4.59
C LEU A 30 6.79 2.64 -5.04
N LYS A 31 6.96 1.78 -6.04
CA LYS A 31 5.89 0.87 -6.46
C LYS A 31 5.56 -0.13 -5.34
N PRO A 32 4.26 -0.42 -5.10
CA PRO A 32 3.85 -1.48 -4.17
C PRO A 32 4.40 -2.85 -4.62
N ILE A 33 4.85 -3.66 -3.67
CA ILE A 33 5.34 -5.03 -3.92
C ILE A 33 4.25 -6.01 -3.46
N LEU A 34 3.92 -6.99 -4.29
CA LEU A 34 3.03 -8.09 -3.91
C LEU A 34 3.87 -9.30 -3.49
N ASP A 35 3.45 -9.98 -2.43
CA ASP A 35 4.08 -11.20 -1.99
C ASP A 35 3.78 -12.38 -2.94
N VAL A 36 4.76 -13.26 -3.14
CA VAL A 36 4.64 -14.45 -3.99
C VAL A 36 5.19 -15.65 -3.20
N SER A 37 4.45 -16.76 -3.21
CA SER A 37 4.75 -17.96 -2.40
C SER A 37 6.12 -18.57 -2.69
N THR A 38 6.63 -18.42 -3.92
CA THR A 38 7.90 -19.00 -4.36
C THR A 38 9.13 -18.21 -3.92
N ARG A 39 8.98 -17.06 -3.25
CA ARG A 39 10.10 -16.20 -2.84
C ARG A 39 9.95 -15.81 -1.37
N TRP A 40 10.72 -16.49 -0.52
CA TRP A 40 10.56 -16.48 0.94
C TRP A 40 10.74 -15.10 1.61
N LYS A 41 11.29 -14.10 0.91
CA LYS A 41 11.52 -12.74 1.45
C LYS A 41 10.52 -11.68 0.95
N LEU A 42 9.59 -12.05 0.07
CA LEU A 42 8.68 -11.08 -0.54
C LEU A 42 7.60 -10.57 0.41
N THR A 43 7.11 -11.39 1.35
CA THR A 43 6.13 -10.95 2.36
C THR A 43 6.72 -9.86 3.26
N TYR A 44 7.96 -10.06 3.73
CA TYR A 44 8.69 -9.05 4.47
C TYR A 44 8.88 -7.76 3.64
N ASN A 45 9.33 -7.88 2.40
CA ASN A 45 9.51 -6.72 1.51
C ASN A 45 8.19 -5.99 1.22
N MET A 46 7.07 -6.71 1.09
CA MET A 46 5.74 -6.14 0.92
C MET A 46 5.34 -5.32 2.14
N ILE A 47 5.55 -5.85 3.35
CA ILE A 47 5.24 -5.15 4.61
C ILE A 47 6.10 -3.89 4.75
N GLN A 48 7.42 -4.02 4.61
CA GLN A 48 8.36 -2.89 4.71
C GLN A 48 8.02 -1.79 3.69
N ARG A 49 7.67 -2.18 2.46
CA ARG A 49 7.24 -1.25 1.42
C ARG A 49 5.93 -0.55 1.77
N ALA A 50 4.96 -1.28 2.32
CA ALA A 50 3.69 -0.73 2.76
C ALA A 50 3.84 0.25 3.92
N LEU A 51 4.75 -0.01 4.87
CA LEU A 51 5.06 0.89 5.97
C LEU A 51 5.63 2.22 5.47
N ILE A 52 6.55 2.20 4.50
CA ILE A 52 7.09 3.42 3.87
C ILE A 52 5.99 4.21 3.16
N LEU A 53 5.08 3.52 2.48
CA LEU A 53 4.01 4.13 1.69
C LEU A 53 2.75 4.45 2.51
N ARG A 54 2.72 4.17 3.82
CA ARG A 54 1.51 4.27 4.67
C ARG A 54 0.79 5.61 4.48
N ASN A 55 1.54 6.71 4.63
CA ASN A 55 1.00 8.07 4.53
C ASN A 55 0.43 8.39 3.12
N ALA A 56 0.90 7.69 2.08
CA ALA A 56 0.35 7.83 0.73
C ALA A 56 -0.82 6.86 0.46
N LEU A 57 -0.86 5.72 1.16
CA LEU A 57 -1.90 4.70 1.00
C LEU A 57 -3.20 5.08 1.71
N GLU A 58 -3.12 5.64 2.92
CA GLU A 58 -4.28 6.06 3.71
C GLU A 58 -5.29 6.93 2.93
N PRO A 59 -4.90 8.05 2.28
CA PRO A 59 -5.85 8.88 1.54
C PRO A 59 -6.48 8.15 0.33
N ILE A 60 -5.77 7.21 -0.28
CA ILE A 60 -6.26 6.43 -1.42
C ILE A 60 -7.30 5.39 -0.95
N ILE A 61 -7.00 4.70 0.16
CA ILE A 61 -7.92 3.75 0.79
C ILE A 61 -9.19 4.46 1.26
N LEU A 62 -9.05 5.65 1.85
CA LEU A 62 -10.18 6.48 2.28
C LEU A 62 -11.00 7.04 1.12
N SER A 63 -10.43 7.18 -0.07
CA SER A 63 -11.15 7.67 -1.25
C SER A 63 -11.92 6.57 -1.99
N ASP A 64 -11.48 5.30 -1.90
CA ASP A 64 -12.08 4.17 -2.61
C ASP A 64 -13.07 3.42 -1.69
N CYS A 65 -14.37 3.50 -2.01
CA CYS A 65 -15.45 2.91 -1.22
C CYS A 65 -15.31 1.39 -0.98
N GLU A 66 -14.67 0.66 -1.89
CA GLU A 66 -14.45 -0.78 -1.70
C GLU A 66 -13.23 -1.05 -0.81
N LEU A 67 -12.18 -0.23 -0.91
CA LEU A 67 -10.97 -0.37 -0.10
C LEU A 67 -11.16 0.07 1.35
N LYS A 68 -12.13 0.95 1.64
CA LYS A 68 -12.49 1.33 3.01
C LYS A 68 -12.76 0.12 3.92
N LYS A 69 -13.27 -0.99 3.37
CA LYS A 69 -13.56 -2.21 4.13
C LYS A 69 -12.30 -2.95 4.57
N ASP A 70 -11.20 -2.76 3.84
CA ASP A 70 -9.91 -3.39 4.12
C ASP A 70 -8.93 -2.40 4.78
N ILE A 71 -9.42 -1.27 5.32
CA ILE A 71 -8.60 -0.28 6.02
C ILE A 71 -7.94 -0.92 7.24
N LEU A 72 -6.64 -0.68 7.40
CA LEU A 72 -5.87 -1.16 8.54
C LEU A 72 -5.93 -0.11 9.64
N THR A 73 -6.20 -0.55 10.86
CA THR A 73 -6.17 0.29 12.06
C THR A 73 -4.73 0.62 12.46
N ASP A 74 -4.54 1.62 13.31
CA ASP A 74 -3.21 1.92 13.88
C ASP A 74 -2.61 0.71 14.62
N GLU A 75 -3.45 -0.09 15.27
CA GLU A 75 -3.04 -1.33 15.93
C GLU A 75 -2.56 -2.37 14.93
N ASP A 76 -3.26 -2.56 13.81
CA ASP A 76 -2.82 -3.43 12.72
C ASP A 76 -1.46 -3.00 12.15
N TRP A 77 -1.24 -1.69 11.98
CA TRP A 77 0.04 -1.16 11.52
C TRP A 77 1.16 -1.37 12.54
N ASN A 78 0.86 -1.26 13.83
CA ASN A 78 1.83 -1.52 14.90
C ASN A 78 2.20 -3.01 14.98
N ASN A 79 1.26 -3.91 14.75
CA ASN A 79 1.50 -5.35 14.70
C ASN A 79 2.35 -5.79 13.49
N LEU A 80 2.50 -4.92 12.49
CA LEU A 80 3.32 -5.16 11.30
C LEU A 80 4.76 -4.63 11.42
N LYS A 81 5.07 -3.88 12.47
CA LYS A 81 6.37 -3.25 12.72
C LYS A 81 7.29 -4.17 13.52
#